data_AF-A0A0J1GBQ2-F1
#
_entry.id   AF-A0A0J1GBQ2-F1
#
_cell.length_a   1.000
_cell.length_b   1.000
_cell.length_c   1.000
_cell.angle_alpha   90.00
_cell.angle_beta   90.00
_cell.angle_gamma   90.00
#
_symmetry.space_group_name_H-M   'P 1'
#
loop_
_entity.id
_entity.type
_entity.pdbx_description
1 polymer ?
#
loop_
_entity_poly.entity_id
_entity_poly.type
_entity_poly.pdbx_seq_one_letter_code
_entity_poly.pdbx_strand_id
1 'polypeptide(L)'
;MRQLQTGLRARVLAGALAALCAAGAYAQAQTHDDSTVDKAVAAKQAGEVRQGGPGRWDREDMSRQARLRTLQKEIGAAYEEAKNACHKGSSGGRSACLKEARANYEQEMKNAPAQLDAAPEGSVQSTVQTSTPASR
;
A
#
# COMPACT_ATOMS: atom_id res chain seq x y z
N MET A 1 -13.13 -58.09 46.25
CA MET A 1 -11.90 -58.02 47.07
C MET A 1 -10.76 -57.47 46.21
N ARG A 2 -9.52 -57.43 46.73
CA ARG A 2 -8.23 -56.99 46.12
C ARG A 2 -8.13 -57.29 44.59
N GLN A 3 -7.69 -56.37 43.72
CA GLN A 3 -6.38 -55.68 43.57
C GLN A 3 -5.24 -56.54 42.97
N LEU A 4 -4.33 -55.87 42.24
CA LEU A 4 -3.23 -56.34 41.36
C LEU A 4 -3.66 -56.48 39.87
N GLN A 5 -3.25 -55.66 38.88
CA GLN A 5 -2.01 -54.93 38.52
C GLN A 5 -1.04 -55.70 37.60
N THR A 6 -0.27 -54.92 36.82
CA THR A 6 0.69 -55.30 35.75
C THR A 6 0.05 -55.81 34.43
N GLY A 7 0.46 -55.33 33.25
CA GLY A 7 1.34 -54.19 32.98
C GLY A 7 1.40 -53.72 31.52
N LEU A 8 1.72 -52.43 31.36
CA LEU A 8 2.64 -51.84 30.35
C LEU A 8 3.11 -52.80 29.22
N ARG A 9 2.97 -52.49 27.92
CA ARG A 9 3.50 -51.32 27.17
C ARG A 9 2.67 -51.14 25.87
N ALA A 10 2.24 -49.92 25.52
CA ALA A 10 2.86 -49.00 24.51
C ALA A 10 3.01 -49.61 23.08
N ARG A 11 2.68 -48.90 21.99
CA ARG A 11 2.34 -47.46 21.81
C ARG A 11 1.80 -47.18 20.38
N VAL A 12 1.32 -45.95 20.13
CA VAL A 12 1.38 -45.21 18.81
C VAL A 12 0.47 -45.76 17.67
N LEU A 13 -0.25 -44.99 16.84
CA LEU A 13 -0.71 -43.58 16.73
C LEU A 13 -1.95 -43.59 15.76
N ALA A 14 -2.76 -42.56 15.53
CA ALA A 14 -2.76 -41.15 15.96
C ALA A 14 -4.21 -40.68 16.26
N GLY A 15 -4.35 -39.71 17.18
CA GLY A 15 -5.62 -39.05 17.44
C GLY A 15 -5.48 -37.89 18.43
N ALA A 16 -5.83 -36.67 17.97
CA ALA A 16 -6.01 -35.42 18.73
C ALA A 16 -4.85 -34.90 19.63
N LEU A 17 -4.13 -33.90 19.11
CA LEU A 17 -3.45 -32.78 19.81
C LEU A 17 -3.28 -31.67 18.75
N ALA A 18 -3.45 -30.36 19.01
CA ALA A 18 -3.83 -29.60 20.20
C ALA A 18 -5.04 -28.69 19.83
N ALA A 19 -6.05 -28.44 20.67
CA ALA A 19 -6.05 -27.63 21.90
C ALA A 19 -5.82 -26.12 21.66
N LEU A 20 -6.64 -25.29 22.34
CA LEU A 20 -6.85 -23.86 22.04
C LEU A 20 -5.60 -22.99 22.27
N CYS A 21 -5.35 -22.04 21.37
CA CYS A 21 -4.52 -20.87 21.65
C CYS A 21 -4.96 -19.63 20.86
N ALA A 22 -5.16 -18.52 21.58
CA ALA A 22 -5.24 -17.12 21.14
C ALA A 22 -6.30 -16.70 20.08
N ALA A 23 -6.90 -15.53 20.32
CA ALA A 23 -7.72 -14.84 19.34
C ALA A 23 -6.83 -14.24 18.22
N GLY A 24 -6.78 -14.91 17.08
CA GLY A 24 -6.16 -14.45 15.84
C GLY A 24 -7.16 -14.50 14.70
N ALA A 25 -8.24 -13.73 14.79
CA ALA A 25 -9.34 -13.74 13.82
C ALA A 25 -8.89 -13.21 12.46
N TYR A 26 -8.44 -14.13 11.61
CA TYR A 26 -8.19 -14.05 10.18
C TYR A 26 -8.50 -12.69 9.54
N ALA A 27 -7.45 -11.89 9.33
CA ALA A 27 -7.48 -10.88 8.28
C ALA A 27 -7.61 -11.65 6.94
N GLN A 28 -8.85 -11.82 6.46
CA GLN A 28 -9.08 -12.40 5.15
C GLN A 28 -8.51 -11.44 4.11
N ALA A 29 -7.36 -11.81 3.54
CA ALA A 29 -6.83 -11.15 2.37
C ALA A 29 -7.89 -11.24 1.26
N GLN A 30 -8.52 -10.11 0.93
CA GLN A 30 -9.55 -10.08 -0.10
C GLN A 30 -8.88 -10.35 -1.45
N THR A 31 -9.11 -11.54 -1.99
CA THR A 31 -8.67 -11.91 -3.33
C THR A 31 -9.56 -11.17 -4.34
N HIS A 32 -9.13 -9.97 -4.71
CA HIS A 32 -9.70 -9.23 -5.82
C HIS A 32 -9.40 -10.02 -7.11
N ASP A 33 -10.44 -10.50 -7.77
CA ASP A 33 -10.36 -11.35 -8.95
C ASP A 33 -11.51 -11.02 -9.92
N ASP A 34 -11.16 -10.79 -11.18
CA ASP A 34 -12.04 -10.23 -12.20
C ASP A 34 -13.17 -11.17 -12.61
N SER A 35 -13.08 -12.49 -12.34
CA SER A 35 -14.19 -13.41 -12.63
C SER A 35 -15.43 -13.17 -11.75
N THR A 36 -15.31 -12.34 -10.70
CA THR A 36 -16.42 -11.96 -9.82
C THR A 36 -17.20 -10.72 -10.28
N VAL A 37 -16.76 -10.05 -11.36
CA VAL A 37 -17.45 -8.86 -11.90
C VAL A 37 -18.77 -9.25 -12.57
N ASP A 38 -19.84 -8.50 -12.27
CA ASP A 38 -21.14 -8.70 -12.93
C ASP A 38 -21.05 -8.57 -14.46
N LYS A 39 -21.81 -9.42 -15.19
CA LYS A 39 -21.71 -9.49 -16.65
C LYS A 39 -22.17 -8.23 -17.38
N ALA A 40 -23.12 -7.48 -16.83
CA ALA A 40 -23.52 -6.19 -17.43
C ALA A 40 -22.46 -5.10 -17.15
N VAL A 41 -21.84 -5.11 -15.96
CA VAL A 41 -20.71 -4.24 -15.64
C VAL A 41 -19.49 -4.54 -16.54
N ALA A 42 -19.11 -5.81 -16.69
CA ALA A 42 -18.03 -6.24 -17.57
C ALA A 42 -18.29 -5.90 -19.05
N ALA A 43 -19.52 -6.10 -19.53
CA ALA A 43 -19.91 -5.71 -20.89
C ALA A 43 -19.87 -4.19 -21.11
N LYS A 44 -20.24 -3.39 -20.10
CA LYS A 44 -20.11 -1.93 -20.11
C LYS A 44 -18.63 -1.52 -20.16
N GLN A 45 -17.78 -2.07 -19.28
CA GLN A 45 -16.34 -1.78 -19.26
C GLN A 45 -15.67 -2.14 -20.60
N ALA A 46 -15.98 -3.31 -21.18
CA ALA A 46 -15.49 -3.69 -22.50
C ALA A 46 -15.98 -2.75 -23.62
N GLY A 47 -17.19 -2.20 -23.48
CA GLY A 47 -17.72 -1.15 -24.36
C GLY A 47 -16.99 0.18 -24.23
N GLU A 48 -16.61 0.57 -23.01
CA GLU A 48 -15.84 1.79 -22.73
C GLU A 48 -14.38 1.66 -23.18
N VAL A 49 -13.71 0.53 -22.90
CA VAL A 49 -12.35 0.23 -23.40
C VAL A 49 -12.30 0.24 -24.93
N ARG A 50 -13.32 -0.29 -25.62
CA ARG A 50 -13.41 -0.24 -27.09
C ARG A 50 -13.65 1.16 -27.66
N GLN A 51 -14.23 2.09 -26.89
CA GLN A 51 -14.33 3.51 -27.28
C GLN A 51 -13.02 4.27 -27.08
N GLY A 52 -12.07 3.68 -26.33
CA GLY A 52 -10.78 4.27 -26.01
C GLY A 52 -10.84 5.27 -24.86
N GLY A 53 -9.66 5.63 -24.35
CA GLY A 53 -9.53 6.76 -23.44
C GLY A 53 -9.80 8.09 -24.17
N PRO A 54 -10.20 9.16 -23.45
CA PRO A 54 -10.10 10.50 -24.00
C PRO A 54 -8.62 10.78 -24.30
N GLY A 55 -8.26 11.06 -25.56
CA GLY A 55 -6.88 11.18 -26.08
C GLY A 55 -5.97 12.28 -25.49
N ARG A 56 -6.30 12.78 -24.29
CA ARG A 56 -5.38 13.43 -23.36
C ARG A 56 -4.69 12.44 -22.41
N TRP A 57 -5.24 11.23 -22.22
CA TRP A 57 -4.65 10.22 -21.34
C TRP A 57 -3.37 9.64 -21.94
N ASP A 58 -3.36 9.44 -23.26
CA ASP A 58 -2.23 8.91 -24.04
C ASP A 58 -1.23 10.02 -24.44
N ARG A 59 -1.39 11.23 -23.89
CA ARG A 59 -0.52 12.38 -24.14
C ARG A 59 0.26 12.74 -22.88
N GLU A 60 1.54 12.41 -22.88
CA GLU A 60 2.47 12.86 -21.86
C GLU A 60 2.53 14.39 -21.76
N ASP A 61 2.88 14.90 -20.58
CA ASP A 61 3.07 16.33 -20.30
C ASP A 61 4.38 16.83 -20.98
N MET A 62 4.42 16.91 -22.32
CA MET A 62 5.63 17.18 -23.10
C MET A 62 6.35 18.51 -22.82
N SER A 63 5.75 19.47 -22.09
CA SER A 63 6.40 20.74 -21.77
C SER A 63 6.93 20.76 -20.33
N ARG A 64 8.11 21.37 -20.11
CA ARG A 64 8.73 21.50 -18.77
C ARG A 64 7.79 22.10 -17.72
N GLN A 65 6.92 23.05 -18.10
CA GLN A 65 5.92 23.64 -17.20
C GLN A 65 4.76 22.67 -16.88
N ALA A 66 4.42 21.76 -17.80
CA ALA A 66 3.47 20.70 -17.55
C ALA A 66 4.07 19.62 -16.63
N ARG A 67 5.27 19.11 -16.94
CA ARG A 67 6.05 18.19 -16.07
C ARG A 67 6.18 18.76 -14.65
N LEU A 68 6.49 20.05 -14.49
CA LEU A 68 6.57 20.70 -13.18
C LEU A 68 5.25 20.73 -12.41
N ARG A 69 4.13 21.09 -13.06
CA ARG A 69 2.82 21.05 -12.41
C ARG A 69 2.38 19.64 -12.05
N THR A 70 2.88 18.61 -12.74
CA THR A 70 2.54 17.21 -12.43
C THR A 70 3.40 16.66 -11.30
N LEU A 71 4.73 16.88 -11.30
CA LEU A 71 5.59 16.58 -10.14
C LEU A 71 5.11 17.30 -8.86
N GLN A 72 4.65 18.55 -8.96
CA GLN A 72 4.07 19.27 -7.82
C GLN A 72 2.78 18.61 -7.27
N LYS A 73 1.95 17.99 -8.13
CA LYS A 73 0.79 17.21 -7.65
C LYS A 73 1.24 15.92 -6.96
N GLU A 74 2.25 15.24 -7.49
CA GLU A 74 2.78 13.99 -6.92
C GLU A 74 3.35 14.22 -5.51
N ILE A 75 4.19 15.26 -5.34
CA ILE A 75 4.71 15.68 -4.02
C ILE A 75 3.56 16.03 -3.07
N GLY A 76 2.51 16.70 -3.56
CA GLY A 76 1.31 17.00 -2.77
C GLY A 76 0.51 15.75 -2.36
N ALA A 77 0.36 14.78 -3.26
CA ALA A 77 -0.35 13.53 -3.00
C ALA A 77 0.41 12.66 -1.97
N ALA A 78 1.73 12.55 -2.11
CA ALA A 78 2.59 11.82 -1.17
C ALA A 78 2.62 12.46 0.22
N TYR A 79 2.56 13.80 0.31
CA TYR A 79 2.41 14.48 1.60
C TYR A 79 1.07 14.15 2.29
N GLU A 80 -0.02 14.08 1.54
CA GLU A 80 -1.32 13.62 2.06
C GLU A 80 -1.29 12.13 2.46
N GLU A 81 -0.59 11.27 1.72
CA GLU A 81 -0.36 9.87 2.12
C GLU A 81 0.46 9.78 3.41
N ALA A 82 1.57 10.52 3.53
CA ALA A 82 2.41 10.58 4.72
C ALA A 82 1.64 11.11 5.95
N LYS A 83 0.81 12.15 5.80
CA LYS A 83 -0.12 12.59 6.85
C LYS A 83 -1.06 11.47 7.28
N ASN A 84 -1.68 10.78 6.32
CA ASN A 84 -2.59 9.68 6.59
C ASN A 84 -1.88 8.50 7.29
N ALA A 85 -0.61 8.23 6.98
CA ALA A 85 0.22 7.28 7.73
C ALA A 85 0.46 7.75 9.18
N CYS A 86 0.82 9.02 9.39
CA CYS A 86 0.98 9.60 10.73
C CYS A 86 -0.29 9.55 11.59
N HIS A 87 -1.46 9.74 10.96
CA HIS A 87 -2.74 9.62 11.66
C HIS A 87 -3.09 8.16 12.06
N LYS A 88 -2.63 7.16 11.29
CA LYS A 88 -2.74 5.72 11.61
C LYS A 88 -1.72 5.26 12.68
N GLY A 89 -0.55 5.88 12.73
CA GLY A 89 0.53 5.55 13.69
C GLY A 89 0.23 5.91 15.15
N SER A 90 1.13 5.51 16.07
CA SER A 90 1.00 5.75 17.52
C SER A 90 0.89 7.24 17.87
N SER A 91 0.12 7.56 18.92
CA SER A 91 -0.08 8.94 19.40
C SER A 91 1.22 9.62 19.86
N GLY A 92 2.14 8.86 20.47
CA GLY A 92 3.40 9.39 20.99
C GLY A 92 4.30 10.01 19.92
N GLY A 93 4.43 9.36 18.77
CA GLY A 93 5.25 9.85 17.65
C GLY A 93 4.53 10.83 16.71
N ARG A 94 3.19 10.92 16.74
CA ARG A 94 2.37 11.59 15.71
C ARG A 94 2.73 13.06 15.46
N SER A 95 3.10 13.81 16.50
CA SER A 95 3.49 15.23 16.37
C SER A 95 4.84 15.40 15.68
N ALA A 96 5.79 14.50 15.90
CA ALA A 96 7.08 14.49 15.18
C ALA A 96 6.87 14.03 13.73
N CYS A 97 6.11 12.95 13.54
CA CYS A 97 5.72 12.39 12.24
C CYS A 97 5.13 13.45 11.30
N LEU A 98 4.16 14.25 11.77
CA LEU A 98 3.52 15.31 10.97
C LEU A 98 4.46 16.50 10.67
N LYS A 99 5.47 16.75 11.51
CA LYS A 99 6.52 17.75 11.23
C LYS A 99 7.52 17.25 10.18
N GLU A 100 7.92 15.98 10.26
CA GLU A 100 8.81 15.33 9.30
C GLU A 100 8.17 15.30 7.91
N ALA A 101 6.93 14.81 7.80
CA ALA A 101 6.17 14.82 6.55
C ALA A 101 6.05 16.23 5.93
N ARG A 102 5.86 17.26 6.76
CA ARG A 102 5.80 18.67 6.29
C ARG A 102 7.16 19.18 5.83
N ALA A 103 8.24 18.90 6.57
CA ALA A 103 9.58 19.32 6.19
C ALA A 103 10.00 18.69 4.85
N ASN A 104 9.67 17.42 4.64
CA ASN A 104 9.95 16.70 3.40
C ASN A 104 9.16 17.31 2.23
N TYR A 105 7.87 17.60 2.40
CA TYR A 105 7.05 18.33 1.41
C TYR A 105 7.64 19.71 1.04
N GLU A 106 8.06 20.50 2.03
CA GLU A 106 8.64 21.83 1.80
C GLU A 106 10.00 21.75 1.07
N GLN A 107 10.81 20.73 1.40
CA GLN A 107 12.08 20.43 0.72
C GLN A 107 11.88 19.95 -0.72
N GLU A 108 10.95 19.02 -0.95
CA GLU A 108 10.69 18.47 -2.29
C GLU A 108 10.09 19.53 -3.22
N MET A 109 9.14 20.34 -2.74
CA MET A 109 8.59 21.47 -3.50
C MET A 109 9.66 22.48 -3.90
N LYS A 110 10.61 22.78 -3.01
CA LYS A 110 11.77 23.64 -3.31
C LYS A 110 12.69 23.02 -4.36
N ASN A 111 12.90 21.70 -4.29
CA ASN A 111 13.81 20.98 -5.17
C ASN A 111 13.19 20.58 -6.53
N ALA A 112 11.85 20.59 -6.65
CA ALA A 112 11.10 20.09 -7.81
C ALA A 112 11.60 20.61 -9.18
N PRO A 113 11.99 21.88 -9.38
CA PRO A 113 12.55 22.33 -10.65
C PRO A 113 13.85 21.60 -11.03
N ALA A 114 14.76 21.45 -10.06
CA ALA A 114 16.05 20.78 -10.27
C ALA A 114 15.89 19.26 -10.45
N GLN A 115 14.90 18.64 -9.79
CA GLN A 115 14.57 17.22 -10.00
C GLN A 115 14.14 16.95 -11.45
N LEU A 116 13.42 17.87 -12.09
CA LEU A 116 13.00 17.74 -13.49
C LEU A 116 14.14 17.97 -14.47
N ASP A 117 15.04 18.91 -14.17
CA ASP A 117 16.21 19.19 -15.00
C ASP A 117 17.26 18.06 -14.93
N ALA A 118 17.26 17.28 -13.83
CA ALA A 118 18.07 16.08 -13.67
C ALA A 118 17.42 14.80 -14.22
N ALA A 119 16.10 14.80 -14.47
CA ALA A 119 15.36 13.64 -14.96
C ALA A 119 15.29 13.63 -16.49
N PRO A 120 15.94 12.66 -17.19
CA PRO A 120 15.85 12.57 -18.63
C PRO A 120 14.39 12.38 -19.09
N GLU A 121 14.12 12.75 -20.35
CA GLU A 121 12.75 12.82 -20.85
C GLU A 121 12.08 11.44 -20.84
N GLY A 122 10.84 11.38 -20.34
CA GLY A 122 10.11 10.13 -20.09
C GLY A 122 10.34 9.49 -18.71
N SER A 123 11.38 9.84 -17.95
CA SER A 123 11.68 9.18 -16.66
C SER A 123 11.77 10.14 -15.46
N VAL A 124 10.66 10.79 -15.12
CA VAL A 124 10.46 11.28 -13.74
C VAL A 124 10.06 10.07 -12.88
N GLN A 125 11.03 9.20 -12.59
CA GLN A 125 10.84 8.21 -11.52
C GLN A 125 10.62 8.99 -10.23
N SER A 126 9.52 8.68 -9.53
CA SER A 126 9.08 9.47 -8.38
C SER A 126 10.00 9.19 -7.18
N THR A 127 11.14 9.89 -7.15
CA THR A 127 12.12 9.94 -6.04
C THR A 127 11.66 10.89 -4.93
N VAL A 128 10.37 11.24 -4.94
CA VAL A 128 9.59 11.59 -3.74
C VAL A 128 9.96 10.59 -2.66
N GLN A 129 10.51 11.07 -1.56
CA GLN A 129 11.00 10.20 -0.51
C GLN A 129 9.80 9.59 0.20
N THR A 130 9.51 8.33 -0.13
CA THR A 130 8.65 7.42 0.64
C THR A 130 9.33 7.01 1.95
N SER A 131 9.97 7.98 2.60
CA SER A 131 10.26 8.02 4.02
C SER A 131 8.95 7.84 4.78
N THR A 132 8.55 6.60 4.97
CA THR A 132 7.63 6.22 6.04
C THR A 132 8.31 6.66 7.33
N PRO A 133 7.84 7.74 7.99
CA PRO A 133 8.53 8.31 9.15
C PRO A 133 8.62 7.23 10.22
N ALA A 134 9.84 6.90 10.62
CA ALA A 134 10.11 5.66 11.33
C ALA A 134 9.39 5.62 12.68
N SER A 135 8.44 4.68 12.83
CA SER A 135 7.69 4.43 14.06
C SER A 135 8.64 4.13 15.23
N ARG A 136 8.90 5.16 16.04
CA ARG A 136 9.58 5.13 17.33
C ARG A 136 8.59 5.43 18.45
#